data_AF-A0A9P4IBM0-F1
#
_entry.id   AF-A0A9P4IBM0-F1
#
_cell.length_a   1.000
_cell.length_b   1.000
_cell.length_c   1.000
_cell.angle_alpha   90.00
_cell.angle_beta   90.00
_cell.angle_gamma   90.00
#
_symmetry.space_group_name_H-M   'P 1'
#
loop_
_entity.id
_entity.type
_entity.pdbx_description
1 polymer ?
#
loop_
_entity_poly.entity_id
_entity_poly.type
_entity_poly.pdbx_seq_one_letter_code
_entity_poly.pdbx_strand_id
1 'polypeptide(L)'
;MTFPLLFCIAEEAKPFARKALSTGYFNLAESRVCPTKRTGLKDDEPLETEFIGASKEECQQFSLEKARPPQVNFIEYDIIAVVDARSAKDDTLLLQYYAQQLDPPYEDPIEYEKFGPLPPKLNVWYDFRIDYKDAFTVIASLTEGPFETMHPTYFGLKDELTDERGIFNVAEAEFLLSGGDLERLGIPK
;
A
#
# COMPACT_ATOMS: atom_id res chain seq x y z
N MET A 1 15.61 -2.04 -6.90
CA MET A 1 14.58 -1.26 -6.19
C MET A 1 13.38 -1.12 -7.10
N THR A 2 12.29 -1.78 -6.72
CA THR A 2 10.97 -1.77 -7.35
C THR A 2 10.10 -0.69 -6.70
N PHE A 3 9.06 -0.22 -7.39
CA PHE A 3 8.11 0.76 -6.85
C PHE A 3 6.67 0.40 -7.23
N PRO A 4 5.69 0.59 -6.33
CA PRO A 4 4.28 0.30 -6.61
C PRO A 4 3.73 1.08 -7.80
N LEU A 5 2.72 0.51 -8.45
CA LEU A 5 1.90 1.26 -9.39
C LEU A 5 0.98 2.23 -8.64
N LEU A 6 0.91 3.48 -9.11
CA LEU A 6 -0.06 4.47 -8.66
C LEU A 6 -1.16 4.63 -9.71
N PHE A 7 -2.38 4.38 -9.29
CA PHE A 7 -3.60 4.55 -10.07
C PHE A 7 -4.30 5.82 -9.60
N CYS A 8 -4.60 6.74 -10.53
CA CYS A 8 -5.48 7.87 -10.25
C CYS A 8 -6.85 7.55 -10.84
N ILE A 9 -7.84 7.36 -9.96
CA ILE A 9 -9.18 6.90 -10.36
C ILE A 9 -10.24 8.00 -10.32
N ALA A 10 -9.91 9.19 -9.83
CA ALA A 10 -10.83 10.32 -9.75
C ALA A 10 -10.20 11.56 -10.42
N GLU A 11 -10.99 12.28 -11.24
CA GLU A 11 -10.55 13.48 -11.96
C GLU A 11 -10.10 14.58 -10.99
N GLU A 12 -10.89 14.82 -9.94
CA GLU A 12 -10.61 15.83 -8.92
C GLU A 12 -9.33 15.54 -8.14
N ALA A 13 -8.83 14.31 -8.17
CA ALA A 13 -7.65 13.88 -7.43
C ALA A 13 -6.35 13.97 -8.23
N LYS A 14 -6.39 14.35 -9.51
CA LYS A 14 -5.19 14.54 -10.35
C LYS A 14 -4.13 15.46 -9.73
N PRO A 15 -4.47 16.61 -9.11
CA PRO A 15 -3.48 17.44 -8.43
C PRO A 15 -2.77 16.71 -7.27
N PHE A 16 -3.52 15.89 -6.51
CA PHE A 16 -2.94 15.09 -5.44
C PHE A 16 -2.08 13.94 -5.99
N ALA A 17 -2.50 13.28 -7.08
CA ALA A 17 -1.71 12.24 -7.72
C ALA A 17 -0.32 12.74 -8.13
N ARG A 18 -0.21 13.98 -8.63
CA ARG A 18 1.11 14.61 -8.88
C ARG A 18 1.93 14.76 -7.63
N LYS A 19 1.33 15.22 -6.54
CA LYS A 19 1.97 15.37 -5.24
C LYS A 19 2.52 14.02 -4.74
N ALA A 20 1.73 12.96 -4.85
CA ALA A 20 2.15 11.61 -4.51
C ALA A 20 3.29 11.10 -5.43
N LEU A 21 3.20 11.31 -6.74
CA LEU A 21 4.24 10.94 -7.71
C LEU A 21 5.56 11.71 -7.48
N SER A 22 5.50 12.97 -7.04
CA SER A 22 6.69 13.79 -6.77
C SER A 22 7.58 13.25 -5.65
N THR A 23 7.06 12.33 -4.83
CA THR A 23 7.85 11.63 -3.81
C THR A 23 8.88 10.66 -4.41
N GLY A 24 8.67 10.23 -5.67
CA GLY A 24 9.53 9.28 -6.35
C GLY A 24 9.33 7.81 -5.93
N TYR A 25 8.29 7.52 -5.14
CA TYR A 25 8.01 6.17 -4.62
C TYR A 25 7.06 5.34 -5.48
N PHE A 26 6.63 5.85 -6.64
CA PHE A 26 5.59 5.23 -7.46
C PHE A 26 5.90 5.27 -8.95
N ASN A 27 5.34 4.31 -9.68
CA ASN A 27 5.22 4.35 -11.13
C ASN A 27 3.77 4.69 -11.51
N LEU A 28 3.55 5.66 -12.40
CA LEU A 28 2.18 6.01 -12.84
C LEU A 28 1.60 4.91 -13.74
N ALA A 29 0.39 4.44 -13.43
CA ALA A 29 -0.42 3.61 -14.31
C ALA A 29 -1.18 4.51 -15.32
N GLU A 30 -0.60 4.73 -16.49
CA GLU A 30 -1.14 5.62 -17.52
C GLU A 30 -2.22 4.95 -18.38
N SER A 31 -2.11 3.64 -18.64
CA SER A 31 -3.01 2.90 -19.54
C SER A 31 -3.29 1.49 -19.04
N ARG A 32 -4.27 0.81 -19.65
CA ARG A 32 -4.57 -0.61 -19.39
C ARG A 32 -3.55 -1.58 -20.02
N VAL A 33 -2.32 -1.11 -20.23
CA VAL A 33 -1.15 -1.91 -20.62
C VAL A 33 -0.07 -1.73 -19.57
N CYS A 34 0.57 -2.84 -19.16
CA CYS A 34 1.64 -2.80 -18.18
C CYS A 34 2.79 -1.88 -18.66
N PRO A 35 3.26 -0.92 -17.85
CA PRO A 35 4.37 -0.06 -18.23
C PRO A 35 5.62 -0.88 -18.55
N THR A 36 6.28 -0.56 -19.66
CA THR A 36 7.54 -1.22 -20.07
C THR A 36 8.80 -0.48 -19.60
N LYS A 37 8.62 0.71 -19.02
CA LYS A 37 9.66 1.57 -18.45
C LYS A 37 9.09 2.27 -17.22
N ARG A 38 9.97 2.78 -16.35
CA ARG A 38 9.55 3.63 -15.23
C ARG A 38 8.80 4.84 -15.77
N THR A 39 7.64 5.09 -15.18
CA THR A 39 6.73 6.18 -15.56
C THR A 39 6.58 7.13 -14.38
N GLY A 40 6.73 8.42 -14.66
CA GLY A 40 6.51 9.51 -13.73
C GLY A 40 6.10 10.74 -14.52
N LEU A 41 5.54 11.74 -13.85
CA LEU A 41 5.18 13.00 -14.49
C LEU A 41 6.28 14.02 -14.31
N LYS A 42 6.54 14.79 -15.37
CA LYS A 42 7.28 16.05 -15.25
C LYS A 42 6.38 17.13 -14.65
N ASP A 43 6.97 18.15 -14.05
CA ASP A 43 6.24 19.22 -13.33
C ASP A 43 5.12 19.86 -14.17
N ASP A 44 5.35 20.02 -15.48
CA ASP A 44 4.41 20.70 -16.40
C ASP A 44 3.58 19.75 -17.30
N GLU A 45 3.79 18.43 -17.21
CA GLU A 45 3.13 17.46 -18.10
C GLU A 45 1.73 17.12 -17.59
N PRO A 46 0.63 17.22 -18.37
CA PRO A 46 -0.71 16.84 -17.91
C PRO A 46 -0.76 15.38 -17.42
N LEU A 47 -1.49 15.13 -16.33
CA LEU A 47 -1.73 13.77 -15.86
C LEU A 47 -2.87 13.19 -16.67
N GLU A 48 -2.52 12.29 -17.59
CA GLU A 48 -3.46 11.50 -18.38
C GLU A 48 -3.41 10.04 -17.90
N THR A 49 -4.57 9.45 -17.65
CA THR A 49 -4.67 8.05 -17.25
C THR A 49 -6.02 7.45 -17.68
N GLU A 50 -5.99 6.22 -18.18
CA GLU A 50 -7.19 5.45 -18.54
C GLU A 50 -7.94 4.88 -17.31
N PHE A 51 -7.42 5.08 -16.10
CA PHE A 51 -8.02 4.57 -14.86
C PHE A 51 -8.99 5.54 -14.20
N ILE A 52 -9.21 6.73 -14.75
CA ILE A 52 -10.27 7.62 -14.29
C ILE A 52 -11.62 6.90 -14.37
N GLY A 53 -12.36 6.88 -13.25
CA GLY A 53 -13.62 6.17 -13.10
C GLY A 53 -13.50 4.67 -12.83
N ALA A 54 -12.28 4.13 -12.76
CA ALA A 54 -12.07 2.73 -12.38
C ALA A 54 -12.37 2.50 -10.89
N SER A 55 -12.78 1.27 -10.58
CA SER A 55 -12.90 0.78 -9.21
C SER A 55 -11.54 0.36 -8.63
N LYS A 56 -11.46 0.23 -7.31
CA LYS A 56 -10.25 -0.32 -6.66
C LYS A 56 -9.98 -1.75 -7.11
N GLU A 57 -11.06 -2.53 -7.25
CA GLU A 57 -11.03 -3.92 -7.67
C GLU A 57 -10.49 -4.07 -9.10
N GLU A 58 -10.80 -3.11 -10.00
CA GLU A 58 -10.18 -3.07 -11.33
C GLU A 58 -8.68 -2.80 -11.27
N CYS A 59 -8.22 -1.90 -10.39
CA CYS A 59 -6.79 -1.63 -10.19
C CYS A 59 -6.06 -2.87 -9.63
N GLN A 60 -6.67 -3.53 -8.63
CA GLN A 60 -6.17 -4.79 -8.06
C GLN A 60 -6.06 -5.88 -9.13
N GLN A 61 -7.11 -6.09 -9.93
CA GLN A 61 -7.13 -7.10 -10.97
C GLN A 61 -6.08 -6.80 -12.06
N PHE A 62 -5.97 -5.54 -12.46
CA PHE A 62 -4.95 -5.12 -13.41
C PHE A 62 -3.54 -5.46 -12.89
N SER A 63 -3.24 -5.15 -11.62
CA SER A 63 -1.94 -5.47 -11.04
C SER A 63 -1.67 -6.97 -10.98
N LEU A 64 -2.64 -7.78 -10.56
CA LEU A 64 -2.48 -9.24 -10.50
C LEU A 64 -2.33 -9.90 -11.88
N GLU A 65 -3.08 -9.45 -12.88
CA GLU A 65 -3.10 -10.09 -14.20
C GLU A 65 -2.02 -9.55 -15.15
N LYS A 66 -1.78 -8.24 -15.12
CA LYS A 66 -0.99 -7.55 -16.15
C LYS A 66 0.37 -7.14 -15.64
N ALA A 67 0.49 -6.73 -14.37
CA ALA A 67 1.76 -6.27 -13.82
C ALA A 67 2.57 -7.41 -13.19
N ARG A 68 1.92 -8.28 -12.41
CA ARG A 68 2.56 -9.32 -11.57
C ARG A 68 3.31 -10.43 -12.31
N PRO A 69 2.86 -10.95 -13.48
CA PRO A 69 3.74 -11.80 -14.27
C PRO A 69 5.02 -11.00 -14.58
N PRO A 70 6.24 -11.53 -14.31
CA PRO A 70 7.47 -10.74 -14.35
C PRO A 70 7.79 -10.31 -15.78
N GLN A 71 7.15 -9.22 -16.21
CA GLN A 71 7.36 -8.58 -17.50
C GLN A 71 8.45 -7.52 -17.39
N VAL A 72 8.64 -6.97 -16.20
CA VAL A 72 9.60 -5.92 -15.88
C VAL A 72 10.22 -6.13 -14.49
N ASN A 73 11.24 -5.36 -14.12
CA ASN A 73 11.97 -5.52 -12.85
C ASN A 73 11.95 -4.26 -11.96
N PHE A 74 11.08 -3.30 -12.27
CA PHE A 74 11.00 -2.02 -11.58
C PHE A 74 9.65 -1.77 -10.90
N ILE A 75 8.67 -2.66 -11.07
CA ILE A 75 7.34 -2.57 -10.46
C ILE A 75 7.32 -3.44 -9.22
N GLU A 76 6.79 -2.89 -8.12
CA GLU A 76 6.41 -3.66 -6.95
C GLU A 76 5.00 -4.21 -7.17
N TYR A 77 4.82 -5.52 -7.00
CA TYR A 77 3.61 -6.22 -7.43
C TYR A 77 2.64 -6.48 -6.28
N ASP A 78 3.17 -6.55 -5.06
CA ASP A 78 2.36 -6.85 -3.88
C ASP A 78 1.81 -5.57 -3.25
N ILE A 79 2.15 -4.39 -3.78
CA ILE A 79 1.59 -3.12 -3.33
C ILE A 79 1.10 -2.32 -4.53
N ILE A 80 -0.07 -1.69 -4.37
CA ILE A 80 -0.56 -0.65 -5.26
C ILE A 80 -0.93 0.59 -4.47
N ALA A 81 -0.85 1.74 -5.11
CA ALA A 81 -1.34 3.01 -4.60
C ALA A 81 -2.55 3.45 -5.40
N VAL A 82 -3.62 3.87 -4.72
CA VAL A 82 -4.84 4.38 -5.33
C VAL A 82 -5.08 5.80 -4.84
N VAL A 83 -5.17 6.72 -5.80
CA VAL A 83 -5.54 8.11 -5.61
C VAL A 83 -7.00 8.25 -6.03
N ASP A 84 -7.88 8.39 -5.04
CA ASP A 84 -9.33 8.47 -5.22
C ASP A 84 -9.87 9.87 -4.85
N ALA A 85 -11.17 10.08 -4.97
CA ALA A 85 -11.81 11.35 -4.65
C ALA A 85 -11.58 11.80 -3.20
N ARG A 86 -11.31 10.86 -2.28
CA ARG A 86 -11.01 11.15 -0.88
C ARG A 86 -9.61 11.75 -0.75
N SER A 87 -8.63 11.23 -1.48
CA SER A 87 -7.27 11.76 -1.51
C SER A 87 -7.20 13.27 -1.78
N ALA A 88 -8.05 13.78 -2.67
CA ALA A 88 -8.13 15.21 -2.96
C ALA A 88 -8.64 16.07 -1.78
N LYS A 89 -9.45 15.47 -0.89
CA LYS A 89 -10.15 16.16 0.20
C LYS A 89 -9.35 16.18 1.48
N ASP A 90 -8.70 15.07 1.82
CA ASP A 90 -8.04 14.91 3.11
C ASP A 90 -6.52 14.71 3.02
N ASP A 91 -5.94 14.84 1.83
CA ASP A 91 -4.49 14.77 1.57
C ASP A 91 -3.87 13.40 1.92
N THR A 92 -4.65 12.32 1.76
CA THR A 92 -4.24 10.95 2.08
C THR A 92 -4.12 10.05 0.85
N LEU A 93 -3.29 9.02 0.94
CA LEU A 93 -3.10 8.01 -0.09
C LEU A 93 -3.67 6.67 0.38
N LEU A 94 -4.35 5.92 -0.51
CA LEU A 94 -4.66 4.52 -0.24
C LEU A 94 -3.51 3.66 -0.74
N LEU A 95 -2.80 3.00 0.16
CA LEU A 95 -1.98 1.84 -0.20
C LEU A 95 -2.81 0.58 -0.02
N GLN A 96 -2.68 -0.35 -0.94
CA GLN A 96 -3.27 -1.68 -0.84
C GLN A 96 -2.15 -2.70 -0.96
N TYR A 97 -2.06 -3.60 0.02
CA TYR A 97 -1.06 -4.68 0.07
C TYR A 97 -1.71 -6.02 -0.20
N TYR A 98 -1.19 -6.77 -1.16
CA TYR A 98 -1.61 -8.12 -1.48
C TYR A 98 -0.83 -9.11 -0.62
N ALA A 99 -1.50 -9.69 0.37
CA ALA A 99 -0.90 -10.73 1.21
C ALA A 99 -0.83 -12.04 0.42
N GLN A 100 0.25 -12.24 -0.33
CA GLN A 100 0.44 -13.42 -1.14
C GLN A 100 0.71 -14.67 -0.27
N GLN A 101 0.15 -15.81 -0.69
CA GLN A 101 0.70 -17.11 -0.32
C GLN A 101 2.01 -17.39 -1.09
N LEU A 102 3.12 -17.52 -0.36
CA LEU A 102 4.44 -17.81 -0.94
C LEU A 102 4.52 -19.25 -1.49
N ASP A 103 5.47 -19.52 -2.39
CA ASP A 103 5.78 -20.86 -2.93
C ASP A 103 7.28 -21.17 -2.71
N PRO A 104 7.66 -22.22 -1.95
CA PRO A 104 6.77 -23.13 -1.24
C PRO A 104 5.95 -22.40 -0.17
N PRO A 105 4.71 -22.82 0.08
CA PRO A 105 3.91 -22.24 1.14
C PRO A 105 4.66 -22.40 2.45
N TYR A 106 4.78 -21.30 3.21
CA TYR A 106 4.93 -21.45 4.66
C TYR A 106 3.78 -22.32 5.13
N GLU A 107 4.09 -23.32 5.97
CA GLU A 107 3.17 -24.41 6.26
C GLU A 107 1.82 -23.94 6.80
N ASP A 108 1.75 -22.75 7.41
CA ASP A 108 0.52 -22.05 7.80
C ASP A 108 0.77 -20.52 7.95
N PRO A 109 -0.29 -19.67 7.99
CA PRO A 109 -0.19 -18.32 8.54
C PRO A 109 0.50 -18.36 9.91
N ILE A 110 1.38 -17.40 10.18
CA ILE A 110 2.10 -17.39 11.47
C ILE A 110 1.08 -17.10 12.57
N GLU A 111 0.95 -18.02 13.52
CA GLU A 111 0.12 -17.88 14.71
C GLU A 111 0.83 -16.98 15.72
N TYR A 112 0.16 -15.91 16.13
CA TYR A 112 0.62 -15.00 17.16
C TYR A 112 -0.27 -15.13 18.40
N GLU A 113 0.32 -15.34 19.58
CA GLU A 113 -0.39 -15.65 20.83
C GLU A 113 -1.60 -14.74 21.12
N LYS A 114 -1.48 -13.44 20.79
CA LYS A 114 -2.52 -12.43 21.02
C LYS A 114 -3.49 -12.22 19.86
N PHE A 115 -3.02 -12.43 18.63
CA PHE A 115 -3.73 -12.00 17.41
C PHE A 115 -4.26 -13.17 16.58
N GLY A 116 -3.86 -14.40 16.91
CA GLY A 116 -4.09 -15.56 16.06
C GLY A 116 -3.28 -15.50 14.76
N PRO A 117 -3.78 -16.09 13.67
CA PRO A 117 -3.05 -16.17 12.41
C PRO A 117 -3.00 -14.80 11.72
N LEU A 118 -1.79 -14.34 11.37
CA LEU A 118 -1.60 -13.10 10.62
C LEU A 118 -0.76 -13.28 9.34
N PRO A 119 -1.11 -12.61 8.22
CA PRO A 119 -2.34 -11.82 8.05
C PRO A 119 -3.60 -12.72 8.11
N PRO A 120 -4.77 -12.20 8.51
CA PRO A 120 -5.96 -13.04 8.80
C PRO A 120 -6.41 -13.94 7.65
N LYS A 121 -6.13 -13.50 6.41
CA LYS A 121 -6.37 -14.21 5.16
C LYS A 121 -5.22 -13.96 4.19
N LEU A 122 -4.88 -15.00 3.44
CA LEU A 122 -3.94 -14.91 2.31
C LEU A 122 -4.71 -14.73 0.99
N ASN A 123 -3.99 -14.30 -0.03
CA ASN A 123 -4.46 -14.01 -1.39
C ASN A 123 -5.59 -12.96 -1.43
N VAL A 124 -5.49 -11.95 -0.57
CA VAL A 124 -6.41 -10.81 -0.51
C VAL A 124 -5.65 -9.50 -0.37
N TRP A 125 -6.29 -8.40 -0.75
CA TRP A 125 -5.78 -7.04 -0.59
C TRP A 125 -6.17 -6.45 0.77
N TYR A 126 -5.23 -5.79 1.44
CA TYR A 126 -5.41 -5.05 2.69
C TYR A 126 -5.23 -3.56 2.46
N ASP A 127 -6.24 -2.78 2.87
CA ASP A 127 -6.28 -1.32 2.68
C ASP A 127 -5.62 -0.57 3.85
N PHE A 128 -4.66 0.29 3.53
CA PHE A 128 -4.01 1.24 4.44
C PHE A 128 -4.14 2.66 3.89
N ARG A 129 -5.00 3.46 4.49
CA ARG A 129 -5.12 4.89 4.18
C ARG A 129 -4.13 5.66 5.03
N ILE A 130 -3.21 6.41 4.43
CA ILE A 130 -2.09 7.04 5.14
C ILE A 130 -1.86 8.48 4.68
N ASP A 131 -1.05 9.25 5.43
CA ASP A 131 -0.39 10.43 4.86
C ASP A 131 0.54 9.96 3.73
N TYR A 132 0.46 10.60 2.56
CA TYR A 132 1.24 10.19 1.39
C TYR A 132 2.75 10.29 1.61
N LYS A 133 3.22 11.12 2.56
CA LYS A 133 4.64 11.25 2.90
C LYS A 133 5.18 10.00 3.57
N ASP A 134 4.32 9.25 4.26
CA ASP A 134 4.69 8.04 4.99
C ASP A 134 4.68 6.80 4.08
N ALA A 135 4.37 6.96 2.79
CA ALA A 135 4.24 5.84 1.86
C ALA A 135 5.51 5.00 1.75
N PHE A 136 6.69 5.62 1.72
CA PHE A 136 7.94 4.86 1.67
C PHE A 136 8.12 3.96 2.89
N THR A 137 7.80 4.47 4.08
CA THR A 137 7.88 3.70 5.33
C THR A 137 6.96 2.48 5.26
N VAL A 138 5.69 2.67 4.90
CA VAL A 138 4.73 1.55 4.78
C VAL A 138 5.16 0.54 3.73
N ILE A 139 5.60 1.01 2.55
CA ILE A 139 6.11 0.14 1.49
C ILE A 139 7.28 -0.69 2.01
N ALA A 140 8.30 -0.05 2.59
CA ALA A 140 9.48 -0.73 3.12
C ALA A 140 9.14 -1.70 4.25
N SER A 141 8.29 -1.32 5.20
CA SER A 141 7.86 -2.21 6.29
C SER A 141 7.15 -3.45 5.74
N LEU A 142 6.21 -3.30 4.81
CA LEU A 142 5.40 -4.41 4.29
C LEU A 142 6.18 -5.34 3.34
N THR A 143 7.21 -4.84 2.65
CA THR A 143 7.99 -5.66 1.71
C THR A 143 9.27 -6.24 2.30
N GLU A 144 9.91 -5.55 3.26
CA GLU A 144 11.22 -5.92 3.81
C GLU A 144 11.22 -6.14 5.33
N GLY A 145 10.11 -5.82 6.02
CA GLY A 145 10.01 -5.94 7.47
C GLY A 145 9.95 -7.39 7.95
N PRO A 146 10.60 -7.74 9.07
CA PRO A 146 10.50 -9.09 9.66
C PRO A 146 9.05 -9.40 10.04
N PHE A 147 8.53 -10.55 9.60
CA PHE A 147 7.13 -10.93 9.80
C PHE A 147 6.73 -10.89 11.28
N GLU A 148 7.64 -11.27 12.19
CA GLU A 148 7.42 -11.33 13.64
C GLU A 148 7.01 -9.99 14.26
N THR A 149 7.41 -8.88 13.61
CA THR A 149 7.09 -7.52 14.06
C THR A 149 6.10 -6.85 13.13
N MET A 150 6.24 -7.06 11.82
CA MET A 150 5.42 -6.47 10.78
C MET A 150 3.98 -6.97 10.84
N HIS A 151 3.76 -8.29 10.94
CA HIS A 151 2.40 -8.84 10.93
C HIS A 151 1.55 -8.35 12.12
N PRO A 152 2.03 -8.46 13.39
CA PRO A 152 1.29 -7.93 14.53
C PRO A 152 0.96 -6.44 14.39
N THR A 153 1.91 -5.64 13.89
CA THR A 153 1.73 -4.19 13.80
C THR A 153 0.73 -3.80 12.71
N TYR A 154 0.88 -4.32 11.49
CA TYR A 154 0.05 -3.89 10.35
C TYR A 154 -1.27 -4.63 10.23
N PHE A 155 -1.39 -5.86 10.75
CA PHE A 155 -2.62 -6.65 10.66
C PHE A 155 -3.28 -6.88 12.03
N GLY A 156 -2.49 -7.12 13.07
CA GLY A 156 -3.00 -7.38 14.42
C GLY A 156 -3.50 -6.12 15.14
N LEU A 157 -2.80 -5.00 14.95
CA LEU A 157 -3.07 -3.71 15.60
C LEU A 157 -3.69 -2.68 14.65
N LYS A 158 -4.18 -3.14 13.49
CA LYS A 158 -4.64 -2.25 12.42
C LYS A 158 -5.74 -1.31 12.88
N ASP A 159 -6.70 -1.83 13.65
CA ASP A 159 -7.84 -1.06 14.12
C ASP A 159 -7.43 -0.06 15.20
N GLU A 160 -6.51 -0.42 16.10
CA GLU A 160 -5.97 0.44 17.16
C GLU A 160 -5.06 1.54 16.62
N LEU A 161 -4.37 1.28 15.51
CA LEU A 161 -3.49 2.24 14.83
C LEU A 161 -4.23 3.06 13.78
N THR A 162 -5.53 2.88 13.61
CA THR A 162 -6.34 3.65 12.67
C THR A 162 -7.20 4.67 13.43
N ASP A 163 -7.11 5.95 13.05
CA ASP A 163 -7.88 7.00 13.70
C ASP A 163 -9.38 6.95 13.35
N GLU A 164 -10.18 7.81 13.99
CA GLU A 164 -11.63 7.92 13.73
C GLU A 164 -11.99 8.30 12.29
N ARG A 165 -11.03 8.84 11.52
CA ARG A 165 -11.18 9.17 10.10
C ARG A 165 -10.80 8.00 9.21
N GLY A 166 -10.33 6.88 9.76
CA GLY A 166 -9.87 5.73 9.01
C GLY A 166 -8.47 5.89 8.44
N ILE A 167 -7.63 6.77 9.02
CA ILE A 167 -6.23 6.99 8.62
C ILE A 167 -5.31 6.21 9.56
N PHE A 168 -4.46 5.37 8.99
CA PHE A 168 -3.49 4.55 9.71
C PHE A 168 -2.27 5.39 10.13
N ASN A 169 -1.93 5.33 11.42
CA ASN A 169 -0.84 6.08 12.03
C ASN A 169 0.51 5.37 11.82
N VAL A 170 1.18 5.72 10.72
CA VAL A 170 2.46 5.10 10.33
C VAL A 170 3.57 5.42 11.33
N ALA A 171 3.59 6.62 11.91
CA ALA A 171 4.61 6.99 12.89
C ALA A 171 4.55 6.10 14.14
N GLU A 172 3.34 5.80 14.62
CA GLU A 172 3.17 4.90 15.76
C GLU A 172 3.47 3.45 15.39
N ALA A 173 3.06 3.00 14.20
CA ALA A 173 3.43 1.67 13.68
C ALA A 173 4.95 1.48 13.64
N GLU A 174 5.69 2.46 13.12
CA GLU A 174 7.15 2.41 13.03
C GLU A 174 7.83 2.42 14.41
N PHE A 175 7.26 3.16 15.38
CA PHE A 175 7.71 3.12 16.76
C PHE A 175 7.61 1.71 17.36
N LEU A 176 6.50 1.01 17.12
CA LEU A 176 6.30 -0.37 17.59
C LEU A 176 7.23 -1.35 16.89
N LEU A 177 7.42 -1.23 15.58
CA LEU A 177 8.38 -2.05 14.82
C LEU A 177 9.81 -1.92 15.36
N SER A 178 10.17 -0.72 15.83
CA SER A 178 11.48 -0.44 16.41
C SER A 178 11.63 -0.91 17.87
N GLY A 179 10.68 -1.71 18.38
CA GLY A 179 10.68 -2.22 19.76
C GLY A 179 10.00 -1.29 20.78
N GLY A 180 9.13 -0.39 20.32
CA GLY A 180 8.29 0.45 21.17
C GLY A 180 7.32 -0.37 22.04
N ASP A 181 6.91 0.21 23.17
CA ASP A 181 6.05 -0.48 24.15
C ASP A 181 4.55 -0.34 23.83
N LEU A 182 3.87 -1.48 23.67
CA LEU A 182 2.43 -1.61 23.43
C LEU A 182 1.57 -1.04 24.58
N GLU A 183 2.10 -0.95 25.80
CA GLU A 183 1.36 -0.39 26.95
C GLU A 183 0.94 1.07 26.72
N ARG A 184 1.63 1.80 25.84
CA ARG A 184 1.28 3.19 25.47
C ARG A 184 -0.03 3.30 24.70
N LEU A 185 -0.46 2.22 24.06
CA LEU A 185 -1.73 2.13 23.34
C LEU A 185 -2.89 1.70 24.25
N GLY A 186 -2.64 1.51 25.56
CA GLY A 186 -3.65 1.02 26.49
C GLY A 186 -4.03 -0.45 26.29
N ILE A 187 -3.23 -1.20 25.52
CA ILE A 187 -3.47 -2.60 25.22
C ILE A 187 -2.69 -3.44 26.25
N PRO A 188 -3.36 -4.16 27.18
CA PRO A 188 -2.67 -4.97 28.18
C PRO A 188 -1.87 -6.11 27.53
N LYS A 189 -0.74 -6.49 28.14
CA LYS A 189 0.12 -7.60 27.70
C LYS A 189 -0.67 -8.91 27.57
#